data_AF-A0A957ZJ71-F1
#
_entry.id   AF-A0A957ZJ71-F1
#
_cell.length_a   1.000
_cell.length_b   1.000
_cell.length_c   1.000
_cell.angle_alpha   90.00
_cell.angle_beta   90.00
_cell.angle_gamma   90.00
#
_symmetry.space_group_name_H-M   'P 1'
#
loop_
_entity.id
_entity.type
_entity.pdbx_description
1 polymer ?
#
loop_
_entity_poly.entity_id
_entity_poly.type
_entity_poly.pdbx_seq_one_letter_code
_entity_poly.pdbx_strand_id
1 'polypeptide(L)' 'MGIGDTLADPADPRPLPPIMVEEPTVRMTFSVNDSPFAGREGQYLTSRQLRARLMNELERNVALRVDETDKANEFIVSGR' A
#
# COMPACT_ATOMS: atom_id res chain seq x y z
N MET A 1 -1.94 -9.83 -14.76
CA MET A 1 -2.30 -8.58 -15.45
C MET A 1 -2.41 -7.50 -14.39
N GLY A 2 -1.36 -6.71 -14.25
CA GLY A 2 -1.25 -5.63 -13.29
C GLY A 2 -1.36 -4.25 -13.94
N ILE A 3 -1.25 -3.22 -13.12
CA ILE A 3 -1.23 -1.83 -13.58
C ILE A 3 0.09 -1.59 -14.33
N GLY A 4 0.00 -1.15 -15.59
CA GLY A 4 1.16 -0.91 -16.46
C GLY A 4 1.45 -2.04 -17.46
N ASP A 5 0.75 -3.17 -17.39
CA ASP A 5 0.87 -4.24 -18.38
C ASP A 5 0.22 -3.84 -19.71
N THR A 6 0.90 -4.07 -20.83
CA THR A 6 0.31 -3.97 -22.18
C THR A 6 -0.09 -5.35 -22.66
N LEU A 7 -1.38 -5.56 -22.97
CA LEU A 7 -1.81 -6.74 -23.71
C LEU A 7 -1.49 -6.52 -25.20
N ALA A 8 -0.64 -7.36 -25.79
CA ALA A 8 -0.25 -7.28 -27.19
C ALA A 8 -0.60 -8.56 -27.96
N ASP A 9 -0.68 -8.45 -29.29
CA ASP A 9 -0.92 -9.59 -30.17
C ASP A 9 0.21 -10.62 -30.03
N PRO A 10 -0.08 -11.92 -29.79
CA PRO A 10 0.96 -12.95 -29.70
C PRO A 10 1.73 -13.18 -31.01
N ALA A 11 1.18 -12.82 -32.17
CA ALA A 11 1.85 -12.95 -33.47
C ALA A 11 2.69 -11.72 -33.86
N ASP A 12 2.38 -10.54 -33.29
CA ASP A 12 3.13 -9.29 -33.48
C ASP A 12 3.11 -8.44 -32.18
N PRO A 13 3.95 -8.81 -31.18
CA PRO A 13 3.93 -8.15 -29.89
C PRO A 13 4.59 -6.76 -29.98
N ARG A 14 3.78 -5.71 -29.85
CA ARG A 14 4.22 -4.31 -29.76
C ARG A 14 3.84 -3.71 -28.39
N PRO A 15 4.63 -3.97 -27.34
CA PRO A 15 4.34 -3.43 -26.00
C PRO A 15 4.55 -1.92 -25.95
N LEU A 16 3.72 -1.22 -25.17
CA LEU A 16 3.94 0.20 -24.88
C LEU A 16 5.09 0.35 -23.85
N PRO A 17 5.78 1.51 -23.85
CA PRO A 17 6.75 1.81 -22.79
C PRO A 17 6.11 1.68 -21.40
N PRO A 18 6.79 1.05 -20.44
CA PRO A 18 6.25 0.89 -19.10
C PRO A 18 6.08 2.26 -18.43
N ILE A 19 5.01 2.41 -17.64
CA ILE A 19 4.79 3.60 -16.81
C ILE A 19 5.83 3.59 -15.69
N MET A 20 6.73 4.59 -15.68
CA MET A 20 7.66 4.79 -14.57
C MET A 20 6.90 5.42 -13.40
N VAL A 21 6.84 4.70 -12.28
CA VAL A 21 6.33 5.23 -11.01
C VAL A 21 7.50 5.88 -10.28
N GLU A 22 7.41 7.18 -10.01
CA GLU A 22 8.42 7.95 -9.28
C GLU A 22 8.47 7.56 -7.78
N GLU A 23 9.61 7.78 -7.14
CA GLU A 23 9.82 7.48 -5.71
C GLU A 23 8.89 8.32 -4.80
N PRO A 24 8.46 7.77 -3.64
CA PRO A 24 7.59 8.48 -2.71
C PRO A 24 8.28 9.70 -2.10
N THR A 25 7.55 10.81 -1.98
CA THR A 25 8.00 12.10 -1.45
C THR A 25 7.74 12.23 0.05
N VAL A 26 6.75 11.50 0.57
CA VAL A 26 6.32 11.55 1.97
C VAL A 26 6.43 10.16 2.59
N ARG A 27 6.92 10.11 3.83
CA ARG A 27 7.02 8.91 4.66
C ARG A 27 6.36 9.14 6.01
N MET A 28 5.53 8.21 6.44
CA MET A 28 4.76 8.30 7.67
C MET A 28 4.59 6.93 8.33
N THR A 29 4.47 6.93 9.66
CA THR A 29 4.28 5.71 10.45
C THR A 29 2.82 5.56 10.83
N PHE A 30 2.25 4.40 10.54
CA PHE A 30 0.91 4.00 10.95
C PHE A 30 1.02 2.93 12.03
N SER A 31 0.36 3.14 13.16
CA SER A 31 0.31 2.14 14.23
C SER A 31 -1.10 1.96 14.76
N VAL A 32 -1.32 0.82 15.42
CA VAL A 32 -2.54 0.60 16.19
C VAL A 32 -2.57 1.56 17.39
N ASN A 33 -3.74 2.11 17.70
CA ASN A 33 -3.93 2.93 18.89
C ASN A 33 -3.90 2.06 20.15
N ASP A 34 -2.90 2.26 21.00
CA ASP A 34 -2.68 1.58 22.29
C ASP A 34 -2.95 2.49 23.51
N SER A 35 -3.54 3.66 23.28
CA SER A 35 -3.85 4.62 24.35
C SER A 35 -5.07 4.21 25.19
N PRO A 36 -5.30 4.85 26.37
CA PRO A 36 -6.49 4.63 27.21
C PRO A 36 -7.85 4.97 26.54
N PHE A 37 -7.81 5.58 25.35
CA PHE A 37 -8.97 5.91 24.54
C PHE A 37 -9.19 4.91 23.39
N ALA A 38 -8.31 3.91 23.22
CA ALA A 38 -8.51 2.85 22.26
C ALA A 38 -9.84 2.13 22.51
N GLY A 39 -10.62 1.88 21.45
CA GLY A 39 -11.93 1.24 21.57
C GLY A 39 -13.10 2.16 21.93
N ARG A 40 -12.85 3.43 22.27
CA ARG A 40 -13.93 4.40 22.53
C ARG A 40 -14.56 4.91 21.23
N GLU A 41 -13.76 4.99 20.16
CA GLU A 41 -14.19 5.37 18.82
C GLU A 41 -13.45 4.53 17.77
N GLY A 42 -14.11 4.25 16.64
CA GLY A 42 -13.58 3.46 15.53
C GLY A 42 -13.89 1.95 15.62
N GLN A 43 -14.14 1.33 14.46
CA GLN A 43 -14.51 -0.09 14.36
C GLN A 43 -13.33 -1.01 14.01
N TYR A 44 -12.24 -0.46 13.47
CA TYR A 44 -11.07 -1.20 12.99
C TYR A 44 -9.82 -0.79 13.76
N LEU A 45 -9.54 -1.54 14.83
CA LEU A 45 -8.56 -1.17 15.86
C LEU A 45 -7.46 -2.21 16.05
N THR A 46 -7.37 -3.21 15.17
CA THR A 46 -6.35 -4.26 15.26
C THR A 46 -5.29 -4.11 14.17
N SER A 47 -4.07 -4.56 14.45
CA SER A 47 -2.97 -4.57 13.47
C SER A 47 -3.36 -5.34 12.21
N ARG A 48 -4.06 -6.47 12.37
CA ARG A 48 -4.55 -7.27 11.24
C ARG A 48 -5.51 -6.51 10.33
N GLN A 49 -6.43 -5.72 10.90
CA GLN A 49 -7.35 -4.89 10.12
C GLN A 49 -6.60 -3.76 9.41
N LEU A 50 -5.67 -3.10 10.09
CA LEU A 50 -4.81 -2.06 9.51
C LEU A 50 -4.01 -2.61 8.32
N ARG A 51 -3.33 -3.75 8.51
CA ARG A 51 -2.58 -4.44 7.45
C ARG A 51 -3.47 -4.79 6.27
N ALA A 52 -4.66 -5.37 6.51
CA ALA A 52 -5.59 -5.72 5.44
C ALA A 52 -6.01 -4.49 4.62
N ARG A 53 -6.26 -3.35 5.27
CA ARG A 53 -6.61 -2.10 4.58
C ARG A 53 -5.46 -1.57 3.73
N LEU A 54 -4.23 -1.59 4.28
CA LEU A 54 -3.02 -1.15 3.57
C LEU A 54 -2.70 -2.03 2.36
N MET A 55 -2.81 -3.36 2.50
CA MET A 55 -2.58 -4.30 1.39
C MET A 55 -3.60 -4.13 0.28
N ASN A 56 -4.88 -3.93 0.61
CA ASN A 56 -5.91 -3.63 -0.39
C ASN A 56 -5.65 -2.29 -1.10
N GLU A 57 -5.12 -1.29 -0.39
CA GLU A 57 -4.76 -0.02 -1.02
C GLU A 57 -3.59 -0.16 -2.00
N LEU A 58 -2.60 -1.01 -1.71
CA LEU A 58 -1.47 -1.29 -2.63
C LEU A 58 -1.92 -1.90 -3.97
N GLU A 59 -3.02 -2.65 -4.00
CA GLU A 59 -3.57 -3.21 -5.25
C GLU A 59 -4.10 -2.13 -6.19
N ARG A 60 -4.51 -0.98 -5.64
CA ARG A 60 -5.15 0.11 -6.39
C ARG A 60 -4.23 1.31 -6.61
N ASN A 61 -3.34 1.57 -5.66
CA ASN A 61 -2.47 2.74 -5.65
C ASN A 61 -1.01 2.35 -5.80
N VAL A 62 -0.51 2.44 -7.04
CA VAL A 62 0.89 2.13 -7.39
C VAL A 62 1.92 3.07 -6.77
N ALA A 63 1.50 4.28 -6.34
CA ALA A 63 2.38 5.25 -5.70
C ALA A 63 2.54 4.99 -4.19
N LEU A 64 1.73 4.10 -3.61
CA LEU A 64 1.83 3.73 -2.21
C LEU A 64 2.88 2.61 -2.04
N ARG A 65 3.71 2.74 -1.01
CA ARG A 65 4.62 1.70 -0.53
C ARG A 65 4.35 1.47 0.95
N VAL A 66 4.35 0.21 1.37
CA VAL A 66 4.11 -0.17 2.77
C VAL A 66 5.20 -1.16 3.17
N ASP A 67 5.95 -0.82 4.21
CA ASP A 67 7.00 -1.65 4.81
C ASP A 67 6.58 -2.05 6.23
N GLU A 68 6.84 -3.31 6.59
CA GLU A 68 6.70 -3.80 7.96
C GLU A 68 7.89 -3.32 8.81
N THR A 69 7.65 -3.03 10.09
CA THR A 69 8.72 -2.67 11.03
C THR A 69 9.07 -3.85 11.94
N ASP A 70 10.02 -3.63 12.83
CA ASP A 70 10.36 -4.50 13.96
C ASP A 70 9.21 -4.67 14.98
N LYS A 71 8.17 -3.82 14.91
CA LYS A 71 6.97 -3.94 15.74
C LYS A 71 5.78 -4.45 14.93
N ALA A 72 5.16 -5.51 15.42
CA ALA A 72 4.02 -6.16 14.77
C ALA A 72 2.75 -5.28 14.63
N ASN A 73 2.71 -4.10 15.27
CA ASN A 73 1.60 -3.17 15.27
C ASN A 73 1.92 -1.84 14.56
N GLU A 74 3.03 -1.76 13.84
CA GLU A 74 3.52 -0.55 13.20
C GLU A 74 3.89 -0.82 11.73
N PHE A 75 3.53 0.10 10.85
CA PHE A 75 3.77 0.03 9.41
C PHE A 75 4.32 1.37 8.94
N ILE A 76 5.36 1.33 8.11
CA ILE A 76 5.85 2.52 7.44
C ILE A 76 5.12 2.61 6.11
N VAL A 77 4.41 3.72 5.90
CA VAL A 77 3.69 4.00 4.67
C VAL A 77 4.36 5.17 3.99
N SER A 78 4.72 4.99 2.72
CA SER A 78 5.31 6.03 1.89
C SER A 78 4.43 6.28 0.67
N GLY A 79 4.27 7.54 0.29
CA GLY A 79 3.43 7.96 -0.82
C GLY A 79 3.98 9.21 -1.52
N ARG A 80 3.29 9.63 -2.58
CA ARG A 80 3.56 10.90 -3.28
C ARG A 80 2.75 12.05 -2.70
#